data_AF-A0A382LQ75-F1
#
_entry.id   AF-A0A382LQ75-F1
#
_cell.length_a   1.000
_cell.length_b   1.000
_cell.length_c   1.000
_cell.angle_alpha   90.00
_cell.angle_beta   90.00
_cell.angle_gamma   90.00
#
_symmetry.space_group_name_H-M   'P 1'
#
loop_
_entity.id
_entity.type
_entity.pdbx_description
1 polymer ?
#
loop_
_entity_poly.entity_id
_entity_poly.type
_entity_poly.pdbx_seq_one_letter_code
_entity_poly.pdbx_strand_id
1 'polypeptide(L)'
;MSSITVGHVEVPDLWVDIDTDSSLTVQEVITLSGMRPRDGTPVQCYLTSGEIFDGEAVSPGQRVVIGTHPPKASTHHAPISPKMHYMSVRWDRAVGDSRIGSGNLDDGCTLWAPGVRRGSDIRAVEISRHENSNGKAHSQGYRVRGDSVPYFRGDLARVFSSGEGKFRLFDPETGELTIPVTVISSSYKDTRKRERDSGRRLYWTVRVLNFDSEQRRVLAEVEPSHMW
;
A
#
# COMPACT_ATOMS: atom_id res chain seq x y z
N MET A 1 25.61 3.66 6.92
CA MET A 1 24.90 4.90 7.29
C MET A 1 23.46 4.54 7.49
N SER A 2 22.96 4.84 8.68
CA SER A 2 21.53 4.72 8.98
C SER A 2 20.84 6.03 8.59
N SER A 3 19.54 6.00 8.36
CA SER A 3 18.77 7.19 8.00
C SER A 3 17.55 7.36 8.90
N ILE A 4 17.09 8.61 9.05
CA ILE A 4 15.77 8.93 9.59
C ILE A 4 14.87 9.22 8.39
N THR A 5 13.78 8.47 8.26
CA THR A 5 12.84 8.64 7.15
C THR A 5 11.68 9.54 7.57
N VAL A 6 11.51 10.65 6.89
CA VAL A 6 10.56 11.71 7.24
C VAL A 6 9.51 11.86 6.15
N GLY A 7 8.23 11.82 6.51
CA GLY A 7 7.11 12.06 5.59
C GLY A 7 6.40 13.40 5.86
N HIS A 8 5.54 13.85 4.94
CA HIS A 8 4.74 15.06 5.13
C HIS A 8 3.23 14.77 5.03
N VAL A 9 2.43 15.26 5.98
CA VAL A 9 0.98 14.99 6.02
C VAL A 9 0.23 15.62 4.84
N GLU A 10 0.58 16.86 4.50
CA GLU A 10 -0.03 17.67 3.45
C GLU A 10 0.50 17.36 2.04
N VAL A 11 1.63 16.67 1.93
CA VAL A 11 2.22 16.24 0.66
C VAL A 11 2.25 14.71 0.62
N PRO A 12 1.15 14.07 0.20
CA PRO A 12 1.07 12.61 0.15
C PRO A 12 2.21 12.01 -0.68
N ASP A 13 2.74 10.89 -0.20
CA ASP A 13 3.84 10.12 -0.81
C ASP A 13 5.22 10.83 -0.79
N LEU A 14 5.34 12.03 -0.22
CA LEU A 14 6.63 12.67 0.00
C LEU A 14 7.32 12.02 1.21
N TRP A 15 8.45 11.38 0.95
CA TRP A 15 9.37 10.87 1.96
C TRP A 15 10.79 11.32 1.65
N VAL A 16 11.52 11.73 2.68
CA VAL A 16 12.91 12.16 2.58
C VAL A 16 13.70 11.39 3.63
N ASP A 17 14.84 10.85 3.22
CA ASP A 17 15.79 10.23 4.14
C ASP A 17 16.84 11.26 4.54
N ILE A 18 17.02 11.44 5.85
CA ILE A 18 18.10 12.21 6.43
C ILE A 18 19.18 11.23 6.87
N ASP A 19 20.30 11.22 6.17
CA ASP A 19 21.45 10.42 6.54
C ASP A 19 22.07 10.96 7.83
N THR A 20 22.08 10.16 8.89
CA THR A 20 22.64 10.53 10.18
C THR A 20 23.00 9.29 11.00
N ASP A 21 24.13 9.36 11.70
CA ASP A 21 24.57 8.31 12.61
C ASP A 21 24.20 8.63 14.08
N SER A 22 23.55 9.77 14.33
CA SER A 22 23.10 10.21 15.66
C SER A 22 21.63 10.65 15.66
N SER A 23 21.00 10.58 16.84
CA SER A 23 19.63 11.08 17.02
C SER A 23 19.55 12.59 16.81
N LEU A 24 18.45 13.04 16.21
CA LEU A 24 18.17 14.44 15.89
C LEU A 24 16.95 14.91 16.67
N THR A 25 16.95 16.14 17.15
CA THR A 25 15.75 16.76 17.73
C THR A 25 14.66 16.90 16.68
N VAL A 26 13.40 17.00 17.10
CA VAL A 26 12.26 17.24 16.19
C VAL A 26 12.49 18.48 15.31
N GLN A 27 13.05 19.54 15.88
CA GLN A 27 13.32 20.77 15.15
C GLN A 27 14.40 20.59 14.06
N GLU A 28 15.43 19.79 14.34
CA GLU A 28 16.47 19.44 13.36
C GLU A 28 15.88 18.58 12.25
N VAL A 29 15.05 17.58 12.57
CA VAL A 29 14.36 16.74 11.59
C VAL A 29 13.49 17.60 10.65
N ILE A 30 12.71 18.54 11.18
CA ILE A 30 11.89 19.46 10.38
C ILE A 30 12.74 20.34 9.46
N THR A 31 13.89 20.81 9.95
CA THR A 31 14.76 21.71 9.21
C THR A 31 15.52 20.97 8.11
N LEU A 32 16.13 19.83 8.44
CA LEU A 32 16.97 19.03 7.54
C LEU A 32 16.16 18.30 6.47
N SER A 33 14.92 17.88 6.78
CA SER A 33 14.02 17.29 5.79
C SER A 33 13.51 18.30 4.75
N GLY A 34 13.68 19.61 5.00
CA GLY A 34 13.12 20.66 4.16
C GLY A 34 11.59 20.74 4.20
N MET A 35 10.96 20.06 5.16
CA MET A 35 9.50 19.96 5.29
C MET A 35 8.89 21.12 6.09
N ARG A 36 9.68 22.17 6.37
CA ARG A 36 9.17 23.39 6.98
C ARG A 36 8.36 24.21 5.95
N PRO A 37 7.10 24.56 6.24
CA PRO A 37 6.33 25.44 5.37
C PRO A 37 7.00 26.81 5.21
N ARG A 38 7.03 27.31 3.97
CA ARG A 38 7.66 28.61 3.63
C ARG A 38 6.88 29.81 4.17
N ASP A 39 5.59 29.63 4.38
CA ASP A 39 4.68 30.65 4.91
C ASP A 39 4.78 30.80 6.45
N GLY A 40 5.60 29.97 7.10
CA GLY A 40 5.80 29.99 8.55
C GLY A 40 4.71 29.25 9.32
N THR A 41 3.80 28.54 8.65
CA THR A 41 2.80 27.71 9.32
C THR A 41 3.47 26.70 10.24
N PRO A 42 3.08 26.62 11.53
CA PRO A 42 3.69 25.69 12.47
C PRO A 42 3.33 24.25 12.10
N VAL A 43 4.32 23.37 12.21
CA VAL A 43 4.16 21.92 12.00
C VAL A 43 4.58 21.17 13.25
N GLN A 44 4.00 20.01 13.44
CA GLN A 44 4.34 19.07 14.51
C GLN A 44 4.91 17.79 13.92
N CYS A 45 5.61 17.04 14.76
CA CYS A 45 6.10 15.72 14.43
C CYS A 45 5.16 14.67 15.04
N TYR A 46 4.78 13.72 14.21
CA TYR A 46 3.89 12.62 14.55
C TYR A 46 4.58 11.30 14.28
N LEU A 47 4.21 10.29 15.05
CA LEU A 47 4.43 8.92 14.67
C LEU A 47 3.60 8.60 13.41
N THR A 48 4.03 7.60 12.65
CA THR A 48 3.27 7.11 11.50
C THR A 48 1.89 6.55 11.89
N SER A 49 1.69 6.23 13.18
CA SER A 49 0.40 5.86 13.77
C SER A 49 -0.62 7.00 13.82
N GLY A 50 -0.17 8.26 13.73
CA GLY A 50 -0.99 9.45 13.95
C GLY A 50 -0.91 10.03 15.38
N GLU A 51 -0.17 9.40 16.27
CA GLU A 51 0.09 9.97 17.60
C GLU A 51 1.15 11.08 17.52
N ILE A 52 1.09 12.06 18.42
CA ILE A 52 2.15 13.06 18.56
C ILE A 52 3.43 12.34 18.99
N PHE A 53 4.54 12.65 18.34
CA PHE A 53 5.84 12.17 18.79
C PHE A 53 6.21 12.91 20.09
N ASP A 54 6.29 12.18 21.20
CA ASP A 54 6.56 12.71 22.54
C ASP A 54 8.02 12.62 22.96
N GLY A 55 8.88 12.01 22.12
CA GLY A 55 10.31 11.89 22.37
C GLY A 55 11.05 13.23 22.19
N GLU A 56 12.14 13.40 22.94
CA GLU A 56 13.02 14.57 22.79
C GLU A 56 13.82 14.54 21.47
N ALA A 57 14.13 13.35 20.95
CA ALA A 57 14.90 13.15 19.72
C ALA A 57 14.46 11.91 18.93
N VAL A 58 14.54 12.00 17.61
CA VAL A 58 14.31 10.94 16.64
C VAL A 58 15.64 10.26 16.33
N SER A 59 15.71 8.95 16.52
CA SER A 59 16.92 8.14 16.35
C SER A 59 17.05 7.57 14.94
N PRO A 60 18.27 7.30 14.46
CA PRO A 60 18.48 6.63 13.17
C PRO A 60 17.70 5.31 13.08
N GLY A 61 17.07 5.05 11.93
CA GLY A 61 16.18 3.92 11.68
C GLY A 61 14.70 4.18 12.02
N GLN A 62 14.37 5.30 12.65
CA GLN A 62 12.98 5.68 12.93
C GLN A 62 12.30 6.37 11.75
N ARG A 63 10.97 6.26 11.71
CA ARG A 63 10.10 6.90 10.71
C ARG A 63 9.13 7.84 11.40
N VAL A 64 9.06 9.08 10.93
CA VAL A 64 8.16 10.11 11.49
C VAL A 64 7.47 10.88 10.37
N VAL A 65 6.39 11.59 10.70
CA VAL A 65 5.64 12.41 9.76
C VAL A 65 5.52 13.83 10.30
N ILE A 66 5.74 14.83 9.45
CA ILE A 66 5.62 16.25 9.77
C ILE A 66 4.33 16.80 9.15
N GLY A 67 3.58 17.60 9.91
CA GLY A 67 2.41 18.29 9.35
C GLY A 67 1.72 19.20 10.34
N THR A 68 0.72 19.93 9.87
CA THR A 68 -0.14 20.82 10.65
C THR A 68 -1.23 20.08 11.43
N HIS A 69 -1.49 18.83 11.08
CA HIS A 69 -2.42 17.94 11.75
C HIS A 69 -1.86 16.50 11.77
N PRO A 70 -2.36 15.61 12.64
CA PRO A 70 -1.96 14.22 12.64
C PRO A 70 -2.13 13.60 11.24
N PRO A 71 -1.20 12.75 10.78
CA PRO A 71 -1.51 11.90 9.65
C PRO A 71 -2.76 11.10 10.03
N LYS A 72 -3.76 11.07 9.14
CA LYS A 72 -4.90 10.17 9.32
C LYS A 72 -4.31 8.79 9.54
N ALA A 73 -4.53 8.19 10.72
CA ALA A 73 -3.95 6.91 11.13
C ALA A 73 -3.97 5.95 9.95
N SER A 74 -2.86 5.95 9.24
CA SER A 74 -2.67 5.18 8.05
C SER A 74 -1.84 4.08 8.64
N THR A 75 -2.44 2.92 8.81
CA THR A 75 -1.71 1.66 8.81
C THR A 75 -0.83 1.71 7.57
N HIS A 76 0.38 2.28 7.72
CA HIS A 76 1.30 2.59 6.65
C HIS A 76 1.81 1.25 6.17
N HIS A 77 1.05 0.68 5.25
CA HIS A 77 1.48 -0.45 4.48
C HIS A 77 2.70 -0.02 3.69
N ALA A 78 3.87 -0.46 4.14
CA ALA A 78 5.09 -0.28 3.39
C ALA A 78 4.99 -1.19 2.14
N PRO A 79 5.13 -0.65 0.92
CA PRO A 79 5.37 -1.47 -0.25
C PRO A 79 6.55 -2.39 0.02
N ILE A 80 6.45 -3.64 -0.40
CA ILE A 80 7.54 -4.60 -0.36
C ILE A 80 7.82 -5.12 -1.76
N SER A 81 9.00 -5.68 -1.99
CA SER A 81 9.22 -6.55 -3.14
C SER A 81 8.17 -7.66 -3.13
N PRO A 82 7.46 -7.90 -4.25
CA PRO A 82 6.35 -8.83 -4.27
C PRO A 82 6.80 -10.24 -3.91
N LYS A 83 6.01 -10.95 -3.09
CA LYS A 83 6.31 -12.33 -2.69
C LYS A 83 5.11 -13.22 -2.91
N MET A 84 5.32 -14.36 -3.56
CA MET A 84 4.26 -15.35 -3.76
C MET A 84 4.17 -16.29 -2.55
N HIS A 85 2.94 -16.57 -2.14
CA HIS A 85 2.62 -17.48 -1.05
C HIS A 85 1.51 -18.44 -1.48
N TYR A 86 1.55 -19.65 -0.91
CA TYR A 86 0.39 -20.54 -0.86
C TYR A 86 -0.32 -20.30 0.46
N MET A 87 -1.63 -20.01 0.39
CA MET A 87 -2.40 -19.64 1.58
C MET A 87 -3.78 -20.27 1.54
N SER A 88 -4.17 -20.89 2.67
CA SER A 88 -5.55 -21.26 2.95
C SER A 88 -6.32 -20.08 3.51
N VAL A 89 -7.45 -19.71 2.88
CA VAL A 89 -8.31 -18.62 3.33
C VAL A 89 -9.14 -19.09 4.53
N ARG A 90 -8.85 -18.55 5.71
CA ARG A 90 -9.48 -18.94 6.97
C ARG A 90 -10.70 -18.11 7.32
N TRP A 91 -10.74 -16.87 6.84
CA TRP A 91 -11.80 -15.92 7.14
C TRP A 91 -12.16 -15.12 5.89
N ASP A 92 -13.42 -14.73 5.76
CA ASP A 92 -13.85 -13.76 4.76
C ASP A 92 -15.08 -12.94 5.23
N ARG A 93 -15.25 -11.75 4.65
CA ARG A 93 -16.47 -10.94 4.81
C ARG A 93 -16.94 -10.37 3.48
N ALA A 94 -18.22 -10.03 3.40
CA ALA A 94 -18.77 -9.25 2.31
C ALA A 94 -18.23 -7.81 2.33
N VAL A 95 -17.94 -7.26 1.16
CA VAL A 95 -17.48 -5.89 0.92
C VAL A 95 -18.09 -5.43 -0.40
N GLY A 96 -19.14 -4.61 -0.32
CA GLY A 96 -20.01 -4.31 -1.47
C GLY A 96 -20.53 -5.61 -2.11
N ASP A 97 -20.40 -5.72 -3.43
CA ASP A 97 -20.82 -6.90 -4.21
C ASP A 97 -19.78 -8.03 -4.26
N SER A 98 -18.71 -7.92 -3.46
CA SER A 98 -17.64 -8.91 -3.42
C SER A 98 -17.29 -9.29 -1.98
N ARG A 99 -16.12 -9.94 -1.81
CA ARG A 99 -15.62 -10.41 -0.52
C ARG A 99 -14.15 -10.08 -0.38
N ILE A 100 -13.74 -9.80 0.85
CA ILE A 100 -12.32 -9.80 1.22
C ILE A 100 -12.09 -10.99 2.14
N GLY A 101 -11.09 -11.80 1.81
CA GLY A 101 -10.68 -12.94 2.62
C GLY A 101 -9.28 -12.76 3.17
N SER A 102 -8.97 -13.53 4.19
CA SER A 102 -7.64 -13.55 4.81
C SER A 102 -7.22 -14.95 5.26
N GLY A 103 -5.90 -15.12 5.33
CA GLY A 103 -5.24 -16.30 5.87
C GLY A 103 -3.89 -15.89 6.48
N ASN A 104 -3.25 -16.83 7.17
CA ASN A 104 -1.94 -16.60 7.75
C ASN A 104 -0.86 -17.12 6.81
N LEU A 105 0.22 -16.35 6.68
CA LEU A 105 1.48 -16.76 6.08
C LEU A 105 2.32 -17.54 7.09
N ASP A 106 3.41 -18.18 6.62
CA ASP A 106 4.27 -19.03 7.45
C ASP A 106 4.94 -18.28 8.61
N ASP A 107 5.17 -16.98 8.44
CA ASP A 107 5.73 -16.08 9.47
C ASP A 107 4.68 -15.52 10.44
N GLY A 108 3.43 -16.00 10.35
CA GLY A 108 2.31 -15.54 11.19
C GLY A 108 1.66 -14.23 10.73
N CYS A 109 2.14 -13.61 9.65
CA CYS A 109 1.52 -12.43 9.06
C CYS A 109 0.12 -12.77 8.51
N THR A 110 -0.88 -11.92 8.77
CA THR A 110 -2.22 -12.07 8.18
C THR A 110 -2.27 -11.36 6.83
N LEU A 111 -2.40 -12.13 5.74
CA LEU A 111 -2.54 -11.62 4.38
C LEU A 111 -4.01 -11.45 3.99
N TRP A 112 -4.35 -10.27 3.47
CA TRP A 112 -5.69 -9.91 3.02
C TRP A 112 -5.77 -9.83 1.50
N ALA A 113 -6.69 -10.59 0.90
CA ALA A 113 -6.90 -10.67 -0.54
C ALA A 113 -8.37 -10.42 -0.93
N PRO A 114 -8.65 -9.60 -1.96
CA PRO A 114 -10.00 -9.40 -2.47
C PRO A 114 -10.45 -10.58 -3.34
N GLY A 115 -11.77 -10.81 -3.42
CA GLY A 115 -12.39 -11.79 -4.31
C GLY A 115 -12.17 -13.26 -3.93
N VAL A 116 -11.69 -13.55 -2.71
CA VAL A 116 -11.44 -14.93 -2.23
C VAL A 116 -12.40 -15.31 -1.11
N ARG A 117 -12.66 -16.61 -0.97
CA ARG A 117 -13.66 -17.15 -0.04
C ARG A 117 -13.03 -18.06 1.00
N ARG A 118 -13.61 -18.07 2.20
CA ARG A 118 -13.24 -19.00 3.27
C ARG A 118 -13.27 -20.44 2.76
N GLY A 119 -12.26 -21.22 3.15
CA GLY A 119 -12.09 -22.63 2.75
C GLY A 119 -11.42 -22.84 1.39
N SER A 120 -11.05 -21.77 0.69
CA SER A 120 -10.27 -21.89 -0.56
C SER A 120 -8.78 -21.92 -0.25
N ASP A 121 -8.03 -22.73 -1.00
CA ASP A 121 -6.57 -22.61 -1.10
C ASP A 121 -6.20 -21.79 -2.33
N ILE A 122 -5.33 -20.81 -2.15
CA ILE A 122 -4.95 -19.87 -3.22
C ILE A 122 -3.44 -19.70 -3.28
N ARG A 123 -2.94 -19.42 -4.49
CA ARG A 123 -1.69 -18.68 -4.66
C ARG A 123 -2.00 -17.19 -4.53
N ALA A 124 -1.32 -16.52 -3.62
CA ALA A 124 -1.49 -15.09 -3.39
C ALA A 124 -0.13 -14.39 -3.48
N VAL A 125 -0.13 -13.18 -4.02
CA VAL A 125 1.04 -12.30 -3.97
C VAL A 125 0.85 -11.28 -2.86
N GLU A 126 1.84 -11.20 -1.97
CA GLU A 126 2.00 -10.14 -0.98
C GLU A 126 2.70 -8.95 -1.63
N ILE A 127 2.13 -7.75 -1.50
CA ILE A 127 2.67 -6.51 -2.11
C ILE A 127 2.95 -5.41 -1.10
N SER A 128 2.40 -5.51 0.11
CA SER A 128 2.67 -4.56 1.17
C SER A 128 2.48 -5.19 2.53
N ARG A 129 3.22 -4.71 3.51
CA ARG A 129 3.18 -5.17 4.89
C ARG A 129 3.18 -3.99 5.85
N HIS A 130 2.48 -4.14 6.97
CA HIS A 130 2.65 -3.26 8.12
C HIS A 130 2.52 -4.08 9.39
N GLU A 131 2.99 -3.50 10.48
CA GLU A 131 2.77 -4.00 11.83
C GLU A 131 1.77 -3.07 12.52
N ASN A 132 0.82 -3.64 13.25
CA ASN A 132 -0.08 -2.84 14.09
C ASN A 132 0.57 -2.55 15.45
N SER A 133 -0.07 -1.70 16.26
CA SER A 133 0.43 -1.33 17.59
C SER A 133 0.61 -2.51 18.56
N ASN A 134 -0.01 -3.67 18.28
CA ASN A 134 0.13 -4.87 19.08
C ASN A 134 1.25 -5.80 18.58
N GLY A 135 2.11 -5.35 17.67
CA GLY A 135 3.19 -6.15 17.10
C GLY A 135 2.73 -7.20 16.09
N LYS A 136 1.46 -7.18 15.68
CA LYS A 136 0.93 -8.16 14.72
C LYS A 136 1.13 -7.65 13.30
N ALA A 137 1.81 -8.45 12.48
CA ALA A 137 2.01 -8.18 11.06
C ALA A 137 0.73 -8.46 10.25
N HIS A 138 0.38 -7.51 9.39
CA HIS A 138 -0.70 -7.63 8.41
C HIS A 138 -0.20 -7.18 7.04
N SER A 139 -0.65 -7.88 6.02
CA SER A 139 -0.24 -7.62 4.66
C SER A 139 -1.41 -7.55 3.70
N GLN A 140 -1.19 -6.87 2.58
CA GLN A 140 -2.15 -6.79 1.49
C GLN A 140 -1.61 -7.52 0.29
N GLY A 141 -2.53 -8.16 -0.42
CA GLY A 141 -2.22 -8.90 -1.62
C GLY A 141 -3.45 -9.19 -2.44
N TYR A 142 -3.28 -10.14 -3.34
CA TYR A 142 -4.35 -10.62 -4.21
C TYR A 142 -3.98 -11.99 -4.78
N ARG A 143 -5.00 -12.68 -5.30
CA ARG A 143 -4.84 -14.01 -5.90
C ARG A 143 -4.12 -13.92 -7.24
N VAL A 144 -3.28 -14.91 -7.50
CA VAL A 144 -2.69 -15.22 -8.82
C VAL A 144 -3.03 -16.67 -9.17
N ARG A 145 -3.30 -16.97 -10.44
CA ARG A 145 -3.89 -18.26 -10.86
C ARG A 145 -2.90 -19.25 -11.42
N GLY A 146 -2.23 -18.87 -12.52
CA GLY A 146 -1.39 -19.67 -13.39
C GLY A 146 -0.14 -18.88 -13.80
N ASP A 147 0.88 -19.55 -14.33
CA ASP A 147 2.10 -18.84 -14.75
C ASP A 147 1.91 -18.19 -16.13
N SER A 148 1.31 -18.95 -17.06
CA SER A 148 0.95 -18.49 -18.41
C SER A 148 -0.31 -17.62 -18.45
N VAL A 149 -1.29 -17.90 -17.59
CA VAL A 149 -2.53 -17.13 -17.47
C VAL A 149 -2.78 -16.79 -16.00
N PRO A 150 -2.11 -15.74 -15.48
CA PRO A 150 -2.18 -15.38 -14.06
C PRO A 150 -3.52 -14.78 -13.63
N TYR A 151 -4.30 -14.22 -14.56
CA TYR A 151 -5.51 -13.45 -14.25
C TYR A 151 -6.68 -13.84 -15.16
N PHE A 152 -7.83 -14.15 -14.56
CA PHE A 152 -9.09 -14.38 -15.29
C PHE A 152 -10.03 -13.19 -15.18
N ARG A 153 -10.94 -13.06 -16.15
CA ARG A 153 -12.02 -12.08 -16.09
C ARG A 153 -12.81 -12.23 -14.78
N GLY A 154 -13.01 -11.11 -14.09
CA GLY A 154 -13.68 -11.04 -12.81
C GLY A 154 -12.78 -11.23 -11.59
N ASP A 155 -11.52 -11.65 -11.76
CA ASP A 155 -10.56 -11.65 -10.66
C ASP A 155 -10.36 -10.23 -10.12
N LEU A 156 -10.21 -10.12 -8.80
CA LEU A 156 -9.86 -8.88 -8.13
C LEU A 156 -8.38 -8.90 -7.78
N ALA A 157 -7.68 -7.84 -8.19
CA ALA A 157 -6.26 -7.65 -7.96
C ALA A 157 -5.99 -6.26 -7.37
N ARG A 158 -4.77 -6.03 -6.88
CA ARG A 158 -4.37 -4.71 -6.36
C ARG A 158 -3.19 -4.17 -7.14
N VAL A 159 -3.29 -2.90 -7.49
CA VAL A 159 -2.24 -2.14 -8.18
C VAL A 159 -1.90 -0.89 -7.38
N PHE A 160 -0.62 -0.50 -7.37
CA PHE A 160 -0.25 0.79 -6.80
C PHE A 160 -0.87 1.93 -7.62
N SER A 161 -1.40 2.95 -6.94
CA SER A 161 -2.06 4.09 -7.60
C SER A 161 -1.06 5.19 -8.02
N SER A 162 0.13 5.19 -7.42
CA SER A 162 1.25 6.10 -7.61
C SER A 162 2.58 5.34 -7.43
N GLY A 163 3.70 6.02 -7.69
CA GLY A 163 5.04 5.48 -7.43
C GLY A 163 5.52 4.41 -8.42
N GLU A 164 6.58 3.71 -8.01
CA GLU A 164 7.13 2.58 -8.74
C GLU A 164 6.15 1.40 -8.72
N GLY A 165 6.03 0.68 -9.85
CA GLY A 165 5.03 -0.40 -9.97
C GLY A 165 3.59 0.08 -10.13
N LYS A 166 3.35 1.39 -10.30
CA LYS A 166 2.03 1.94 -10.62
C LYS A 166 1.40 1.21 -11.80
N PHE A 167 0.16 0.76 -11.61
CA PHE A 167 -0.59 0.01 -12.62
C PHE A 167 0.18 -1.16 -13.22
N ARG A 168 0.87 -1.91 -12.36
CA ARG A 168 1.43 -3.21 -12.71
C ARG A 168 0.93 -4.27 -11.76
N LEU A 169 0.74 -5.46 -12.32
CA LEU A 169 0.44 -6.68 -11.59
C LEU A 169 1.65 -7.60 -11.61
N PHE A 170 1.63 -8.53 -10.66
CA PHE A 170 2.66 -9.53 -10.49
C PHE A 170 2.71 -10.49 -11.67
N ASP A 171 3.91 -10.72 -12.18
CA ASP A 171 4.16 -11.67 -13.24
C ASP A 171 4.84 -12.92 -12.65
N PRO A 172 4.17 -14.09 -12.64
CA PRO A 172 4.78 -15.31 -12.13
C PRO A 172 6.01 -15.78 -12.90
N GLU A 173 6.17 -15.37 -14.16
CA GLU A 173 7.32 -15.77 -14.97
C GLU A 173 8.59 -14.99 -14.56
N THR A 174 8.43 -13.74 -14.12
CA THR A 174 9.56 -12.89 -13.73
C THR A 174 9.74 -12.81 -12.21
N GLY A 175 8.69 -13.08 -11.43
CA GLY A 175 8.66 -12.88 -9.99
C GLY A 175 8.48 -11.41 -9.58
N GLU A 176 8.16 -10.52 -10.52
CA GLU A 176 8.15 -9.06 -10.31
C GLU A 176 6.84 -8.41 -10.76
N LEU A 177 6.62 -7.13 -10.40
CA LEU A 177 5.47 -6.36 -10.86
C LEU A 177 5.68 -5.84 -12.30
N THR A 178 5.56 -6.72 -13.30
CA THR A 178 5.86 -6.38 -14.71
C THR A 178 4.65 -6.37 -15.64
N ILE A 179 3.51 -6.99 -15.30
CA ILE A 179 2.32 -7.02 -16.18
C ILE A 179 1.61 -5.66 -16.16
N PRO A 180 1.60 -4.87 -17.25
CA PRO A 180 0.93 -3.57 -17.26
C PRO A 180 -0.59 -3.71 -17.20
N VAL A 181 -1.21 -2.80 -16.47
CA VAL A 181 -2.67 -2.68 -16.34
C VAL A 181 -3.16 -1.39 -16.98
N THR A 182 -4.09 -1.52 -17.91
CA THR A 182 -4.85 -0.40 -18.45
C THR A 182 -6.20 -0.33 -17.74
N VAL A 183 -6.41 0.74 -16.96
CA VAL A 183 -7.72 1.03 -16.35
C VAL A 183 -8.59 1.79 -17.36
N ILE A 184 -9.83 1.36 -17.55
CA ILE A 184 -10.78 2.04 -18.45
C ILE A 184 -10.98 3.51 -18.03
N SER A 185 -11.10 4.40 -19.03
CA SER A 185 -11.04 5.86 -18.82
C SER A 185 -12.12 6.39 -17.87
N SER A 186 -13.35 5.90 -17.98
CA SER A 186 -14.46 6.28 -17.10
C SER A 186 -14.15 5.94 -15.63
N SER A 187 -13.82 4.67 -15.37
CA SER A 187 -13.48 4.17 -14.03
C SER A 187 -12.26 4.89 -13.43
N TYR A 188 -11.23 5.18 -14.25
CA TYR A 188 -10.07 5.96 -13.82
C TYR A 188 -10.45 7.38 -13.38
N LYS A 189 -11.23 8.10 -14.19
CA LYS A 189 -11.66 9.47 -13.90
C LYS A 189 -12.51 9.54 -12.64
N ASP A 190 -13.46 8.62 -12.50
CA ASP A 190 -14.34 8.55 -11.33
C ASP A 190 -13.55 8.25 -10.05
N THR A 191 -12.58 7.33 -10.13
CA THR A 191 -11.72 7.00 -8.98
C THR A 191 -10.84 8.18 -8.58
N ARG A 192 -10.22 8.88 -9.54
CA ARG A 192 -9.42 10.07 -9.25
C ARG A 192 -10.24 11.21 -8.67
N LYS A 193 -11.50 11.35 -9.08
CA LYS A 193 -12.43 12.30 -8.46
C LYS A 193 -12.66 11.94 -6.99
N ARG A 194 -12.98 10.67 -6.69
CA ARG A 194 -13.17 10.22 -5.30
C ARG A 194 -11.93 10.39 -4.42
N GLU A 195 -10.73 10.13 -4.96
CA GLU A 195 -9.49 10.37 -4.23
C GLU A 195 -9.25 11.85 -3.93
N ARG A 196 -9.71 12.76 -4.80
CA ARG A 196 -9.66 14.20 -4.52
C ARG A 196 -10.56 14.56 -3.35
N ASP A 197 -11.74 13.95 -3.28
CA ASP A 197 -12.75 14.27 -2.27
C ASP A 197 -12.48 13.58 -0.92
N SER A 198 -11.94 12.36 -0.93
CA SER A 198 -11.82 11.48 0.25
C SER A 198 -10.38 11.13 0.65
N GLY A 199 -9.41 11.61 -0.13
CA GLY A 199 -7.98 11.32 0.05
C GLY A 199 -7.49 10.18 -0.86
N ARG A 200 -6.20 10.25 -1.19
CA ARG A 200 -5.52 9.24 -2.01
C ARG A 200 -5.44 7.88 -1.32
N ARG A 201 -5.37 6.82 -2.12
CA ARG A 201 -5.17 5.44 -1.65
C ARG A 201 -3.86 4.89 -2.20
N LEU A 202 -3.13 4.14 -1.37
CA LEU A 202 -1.88 3.51 -1.78
C LEU A 202 -2.08 2.52 -2.94
N TYR A 203 -3.13 1.70 -2.85
CA TYR A 203 -3.51 0.75 -3.91
C TYR A 203 -4.94 0.96 -4.34
N TRP A 204 -5.16 0.67 -5.61
CA TRP A 204 -6.48 0.46 -6.18
C TRP A 204 -6.77 -1.03 -6.27
N THR A 205 -7.94 -1.44 -5.81
CA THR A 205 -8.47 -2.75 -6.17
C THR A 205 -9.07 -2.64 -7.56
N VAL A 206 -8.62 -3.50 -8.47
CA VAL A 206 -9.07 -3.54 -9.86
C VAL A 206 -9.72 -4.87 -10.16
N ARG A 207 -10.78 -4.83 -10.95
CA ARG A 207 -11.46 -5.98 -11.52
C ARG A 207 -10.92 -6.23 -12.92
N VAL A 208 -10.37 -7.42 -13.13
CA VAL A 208 -9.83 -7.84 -14.42
C VAL A 208 -10.98 -8.00 -15.41
N LEU A 209 -10.93 -7.25 -16.51
CA LEU A 209 -11.88 -7.36 -17.61
C LEU A 209 -11.36 -8.32 -18.69
N ASN A 210 -10.06 -8.27 -18.97
CA ASN A 210 -9.37 -9.14 -19.91
C ASN A 210 -7.88 -9.28 -19.55
N PHE A 211 -7.30 -10.44 -19.84
CA PHE A 211 -5.85 -10.67 -19.86
C PHE A 211 -5.44 -11.08 -21.28
N ASP A 212 -4.56 -10.29 -21.89
CA ASP A 212 -3.92 -10.60 -23.17
C ASP A 212 -2.66 -11.43 -22.88
N SER A 213 -2.72 -12.73 -23.18
CA SER A 213 -1.61 -13.66 -22.93
C SER A 213 -0.43 -13.46 -23.88
N GLU A 214 -0.67 -12.94 -25.10
CA GLU A 214 0.41 -12.72 -26.08
C GLU A 214 1.24 -11.50 -25.70
N GLN A 215 0.57 -10.42 -25.29
CA GLN A 215 1.24 -9.18 -24.89
C GLN A 215 1.54 -9.09 -23.39
N ARG A 216 1.07 -10.06 -22.60
CA ARG A 216 1.06 -10.09 -21.13
C ARG A 216 0.51 -8.80 -20.51
N ARG A 217 -0.70 -8.39 -20.89
CA ARG A 217 -1.32 -7.12 -20.43
C ARG A 217 -2.71 -7.34 -19.87
N VAL A 218 -3.12 -6.49 -18.93
CA VAL A 218 -4.46 -6.54 -18.33
C VAL A 218 -5.25 -5.29 -18.71
N LEU A 219 -6.50 -5.49 -19.14
CA LEU A 219 -7.53 -4.45 -19.14
C LEU A 219 -8.38 -4.61 -17.88
N ALA A 220 -8.61 -3.52 -17.16
CA ALA A 220 -9.33 -3.56 -15.90
C ALA A 220 -10.21 -2.32 -15.66
N GLU A 221 -11.07 -2.41 -14.67
CA GLU A 221 -11.76 -1.28 -14.04
C GLU A 221 -11.47 -1.26 -12.54
N VAL A 222 -11.58 -0.10 -11.89
CA VAL A 222 -11.46 0.00 -10.43
C VAL A 222 -12.73 -0.55 -9.78
N GLU A 223 -12.55 -1.44 -8.80
CA GLU A 223 -13.61 -1.93 -7.93
C GLU A 223 -13.69 -1.06 -6.67
N PRO A 224 -14.67 -0.15 -6.57
CA PRO A 224 -14.67 0.84 -5.50
C PRO A 224 -15.05 0.27 -4.13
N SER A 225 -15.72 -0.87 -4.07
CA SER A 225 -16.17 -1.46 -2.80
C SER A 225 -14.99 -1.78 -1.87
N HIS A 226 -13.82 -2.06 -2.45
CA HIS A 226 -12.60 -2.44 -1.73
C HIS A 226 -11.66 -1.26 -1.44
N MET A 227 -12.13 -0.03 -1.65
CA MET A 227 -11.32 1.20 -1.59
C MET A 227 -11.66 2.11 -0.40
N TRP A 228 -12.82 1.89 0.21
CA TRP A 228 -13.45 2.77 1.21
C TRP A 228 -13.91 1.98 2.42
#